data_AF-A0A357MMM3-F1
#
_entry.id   AF-A0A357MMM3-F1
#
_cell.length_a   1.000
_cell.length_b   1.000
_cell.length_c   1.000
_cell.angle_alpha   90.00
_cell.angle_beta   90.00
_cell.angle_gamma   90.00
#
_symmetry.space_group_name_H-M   'P 1'
#
loop_
_entity.id
_entity.type
_entity.pdbx_description
1 polymer ?
#
loop_
_entity_poly.entity_id
_entity_poly.type
_entity_poly.pdbx_seq_one_letter_code
_entity_poly.pdbx_strand_id
1 'polypeptide(L)'
;PCSPWPLLGTPSGWYKFYAYRARAVREPRRVLAEFGVRLPEETAVRVWDSTAEVRYLVIPMRPEGTEGMDEEALAGLVTRDSMIGTGLPKAP
;
A
#
# COMPACT_ATOMS: atom_id res chain seq x y z
N PRO A 1 2.37 -16.52 3.62
CA PRO A 1 2.16 -15.07 3.76
C PRO A 1 0.68 -14.71 3.60
N CYS A 2 0.09 -14.19 4.67
CA CYS A 2 -1.29 -13.73 4.74
C CYS A 2 -1.48 -12.49 3.85
N SER A 3 -1.85 -12.69 2.59
CA SER A 3 -2.19 -11.64 1.61
C SER A 3 -3.64 -11.88 1.14
N PRO A 4 -4.44 -10.85 0.87
CA PRO A 4 -5.79 -11.00 0.30
C PRO A 4 -5.70 -11.48 -1.16
N TRP A 5 -5.43 -12.78 -1.34
CA TRP A 5 -5.20 -13.41 -2.63
C TRP A 5 -6.32 -13.17 -3.67
N PRO A 6 -7.62 -13.16 -3.29
CA PRO A 6 -8.70 -12.87 -4.24
C PRO A 6 -8.65 -11.47 -4.86
N LEU A 7 -7.98 -10.50 -4.22
CA LEU A 7 -7.96 -9.10 -4.66
C LEU A 7 -6.59 -8.65 -5.18
N LEU A 8 -5.50 -9.12 -4.57
CA LEU A 8 -4.13 -8.68 -4.92
C LEU A 8 -3.32 -9.71 -5.70
N GLY A 9 -3.87 -10.93 -5.85
CA GLY A 9 -3.16 -12.07 -6.42
C GLY A 9 -1.99 -12.52 -5.55
N THR A 10 -1.07 -13.27 -6.16
CA THR A 10 0.07 -13.86 -5.46
C THR A 10 1.02 -12.76 -4.97
N PRO A 11 1.33 -12.69 -3.66
CA PRO A 11 2.19 -11.65 -3.13
C PRO A 11 3.58 -11.73 -3.77
N SER A 12 4.10 -10.56 -4.14
CA SER A 12 5.43 -10.38 -4.72
C SER A 12 6.52 -10.97 -3.81
N GLY A 13 7.66 -11.34 -4.41
CA GLY A 13 8.78 -11.94 -3.67
C GLY A 13 9.27 -11.06 -2.52
N TRP A 14 9.27 -9.74 -2.71
CA TRP A 14 9.77 -8.79 -1.71
C TRP A 14 8.92 -8.72 -0.44
N TYR A 15 7.61 -8.91 -0.55
CA TYR A 15 6.69 -8.90 0.58
C TYR A 15 7.00 -10.02 1.60
N LYS A 16 7.68 -11.08 1.14
CA LYS A 16 8.06 -12.23 1.97
C LYS A 16 9.45 -12.08 2.59
N PHE A 17 10.25 -11.08 2.19
CA PHE A 17 11.61 -10.93 2.70
C PHE A 17 11.63 -10.47 4.16
N TYR A 18 12.54 -11.08 4.93
CA TYR A 18 12.73 -10.75 6.35
C TYR A 18 13.08 -9.28 6.56
N ALA A 19 13.89 -8.69 5.66
CA ALA A 19 14.28 -7.29 5.71
C ALA A 19 13.06 -6.34 5.67
N TYR A 20 12.07 -6.62 4.83
CA TYR A 20 10.83 -5.84 4.78
C TYR A 20 10.01 -6.04 6.06
N ARG A 21 9.78 -7.29 6.46
CA ARG A 21 8.95 -7.62 7.64
C ARG A 21 9.50 -7.05 8.96
N ALA A 22 10.81 -7.11 9.16
CA ALA A 22 11.45 -6.61 10.38
C ALA A 22 11.46 -5.07 10.42
N ARG A 23 11.67 -4.41 9.28
CA ARG A 23 11.81 -2.95 9.21
C ARG A 23 10.48 -2.22 9.11
N ALA A 24 9.47 -2.81 8.47
CA ALA A 24 8.16 -2.17 8.31
C ALA A 24 7.53 -1.80 9.66
N VAL A 25 7.67 -2.64 10.69
CA VAL A 25 7.13 -2.35 12.03
C VAL A 25 7.99 -1.33 12.79
N ARG A 26 9.31 -1.36 12.62
CA ARG A 26 10.26 -0.53 13.38
C ARG A 26 10.48 0.85 12.79
N GLU A 27 10.57 0.95 11.48
CA GLU A 27 10.93 2.16 10.74
C GLU A 27 10.03 2.35 9.50
N PRO A 28 8.70 2.38 9.64
CA PRO A 28 7.77 2.36 8.51
C PRO A 28 7.99 3.49 7.51
N ARG A 29 8.26 4.71 8.00
CA ARG A 29 8.51 5.87 7.15
C ARG A 29 9.77 5.74 6.29
N ARG A 30 10.83 5.11 6.80
CA ARG A 30 12.06 4.86 6.02
C ARG A 30 11.83 3.81 4.96
N VAL A 31 11.10 2.74 5.30
CA VAL A 31 10.72 1.71 4.33
C VAL A 31 9.87 2.33 3.22
N LEU A 32 8.85 3.13 3.54
CA LEU A 32 8.05 3.84 2.54
C LEU A 32 8.90 4.74 1.63
N ALA A 33 9.90 5.43 2.18
CA ALA A 33 10.80 6.28 1.40
C ALA A 33 11.65 5.47 0.39
N GLU A 34 11.99 4.22 0.68
CA GLU A 34 12.68 3.31 -0.27
C GLU A 34 11.78 2.91 -1.44
N PHE A 35 10.45 2.86 -1.22
CA PHE A 35 9.45 2.70 -2.27
C PHE A 35 9.10 4.03 -2.97
N GLY A 36 9.76 5.13 -2.61
CA GLY A 36 9.50 6.46 -3.17
C GLY A 36 8.30 7.19 -2.53
N VAL A 37 7.67 6.62 -1.50
CA VAL A 37 6.55 7.25 -0.80
C VAL A 37 7.05 8.12 0.35
N ARG A 38 6.76 9.41 0.29
CA ARG A 38 7.05 10.38 1.36
C ARG A 38 5.75 10.98 1.85
N LEU A 39 5.44 10.75 3.12
CA LEU A 39 4.26 11.30 3.77
C LEU A 39 4.66 12.47 4.68
N PRO A 40 3.82 13.51 4.81
CA PRO A 40 4.03 14.59 5.78
C PRO A 40 4.26 14.06 7.20
N GLU A 41 4.97 14.81 8.04
CA GLU A 41 5.37 14.37 9.38
C GLU A 41 4.17 14.18 10.32
N GLU A 42 3.13 14.97 10.13
CA GLU A 42 1.85 14.91 10.82
C GLU A 42 1.01 13.69 10.44
N THR A 43 1.32 13.01 9.34
CA THR A 43 0.55 11.84 8.88
C THR A 43 0.86 10.61 9.73
N ALA A 44 -0.11 10.15 10.54
CA ALA A 44 0.07 8.94 11.31
C ALA A 44 0.25 7.70 10.41
N VAL A 45 1.32 6.93 10.61
CA VAL A 45 1.56 5.67 9.89
C VAL A 45 1.22 4.49 10.79
N ARG A 46 0.25 3.67 10.38
CA ARG A 46 -0.18 2.47 11.12
C ARG A 46 0.22 1.22 10.34
N VAL A 47 0.96 0.34 11.00
CA VAL A 47 1.42 -0.93 10.41
C VAL A 47 0.58 -2.05 10.99
N TRP A 48 -0.07 -2.81 10.11
CA TRP A 48 -0.87 -3.97 10.49
C TRP A 48 -0.07 -5.25 10.24
N ASP A 49 0.40 -5.89 11.32
CA ASP A 49 1.00 -7.22 11.21
C ASP A 49 -0.12 -8.28 11.12
N SER A 50 -0.18 -8.97 9.99
CA SER A 50 -1.22 -9.96 9.69
C SER A 50 -0.92 -11.29 10.39
N THR A 51 -1.01 -11.31 11.72
CA THR A 51 -0.75 -12.49 12.58
C THR A 51 -1.98 -13.37 12.81
N ALA A 52 -3.17 -12.91 12.43
CA ALA A 52 -4.44 -13.64 12.54
C ALA A 52 -5.01 -14.04 11.16
N GLU A 53 -6.18 -14.67 11.13
CA GLU A 53 -6.90 -15.02 9.90
C GLU A 53 -7.46 -13.80 9.14
N VAL A 54 -7.36 -12.61 9.73
CA VAL A 54 -7.75 -11.34 9.10
C VAL A 54 -6.85 -11.04 7.90
N ARG A 55 -7.44 -10.48 6.84
CA ARG A 55 -6.74 -9.98 5.65
C ARG A 55 -7.07 -8.51 5.49
N TYR A 56 -6.03 -7.68 5.46
CA TYR A 56 -6.16 -6.23 5.31
C TYR A 56 -5.95 -5.83 3.85
N LEU A 57 -6.66 -4.78 3.46
CA LEU A 57 -6.50 -4.06 2.20
C LEU A 57 -6.44 -2.57 2.52
N VAL A 58 -5.51 -1.85 1.92
CA VAL A 58 -5.48 -0.39 1.99
C VAL A 58 -6.41 0.17 0.92
N ILE A 59 -7.33 1.03 1.33
CA ILE A 59 -8.09 1.88 0.40
C ILE A 59 -7.32 3.20 0.29
N PRO A 60 -6.64 3.48 -0.84
CA PRO A 60 -5.84 4.68 -0.96
C PRO A 60 -6.72 5.93 -1.07
N MET A 61 -6.17 7.08 -0.69
CA MET A 61 -6.84 8.36 -0.92
C MET A 61 -6.98 8.63 -2.42
N ARG A 62 -8.12 9.22 -2.82
CA ARG A 62 -8.35 9.63 -4.19
C ARG A 62 -7.33 10.72 -4.59
N PRO A 63 -6.60 10.58 -5.70
CA PRO A 63 -5.69 11.62 -6.18
C PRO A 63 -6.45 12.88 -6.56
N GLU A 64 -5.84 14.04 -6.34
CA GLU A 64 -6.34 15.33 -6.82
C GLU A 64 -6.41 15.34 -8.36
N GLY A 65 -7.32 16.13 -8.93
CA GLY A 65 -7.47 16.25 -10.38
C GLY A 65 -8.23 15.10 -11.04
N THR A 66 -8.85 14.22 -10.24
CA THR A 66 -9.61 13.06 -10.72
C THR A 66 -11.12 13.26 -10.63
N GLU A 67 -11.60 14.46 -10.28
CA GLU A 67 -13.00 14.75 -9.90
C GLU A 67 -14.02 14.33 -10.97
N GLY A 68 -13.68 14.47 -12.24
CA GLY A 68 -14.52 14.13 -13.39
C GLY A 68 -14.29 12.73 -13.98
N MET A 69 -13.40 11.92 -13.40
CA MET A 69 -13.14 10.56 -13.89
C MET A 69 -14.27 9.62 -13.49
N ASP A 70 -14.60 8.69 -14.39
CA ASP A 70 -15.50 7.58 -14.10
C ASP A 70 -14.79 6.48 -13.29
N GLU A 71 -15.55 5.45 -12.92
CA GLU A 71 -15.06 4.33 -12.10
C GLU A 71 -13.92 3.57 -12.78
N GLU A 72 -14.02 3.32 -14.09
CA GLU A 72 -13.02 2.57 -14.84
C GLU A 72 -11.69 3.33 -14.92
N ALA A 73 -11.77 4.63 -15.18
CA ALA A 73 -10.62 5.51 -15.21
C ALA A 73 -9.96 5.64 -13.82
N LEU A 74 -10.75 5.74 -12.74
CA LEU A 74 -10.24 5.72 -11.37
C LEU A 74 -9.58 4.38 -11.01
N ALA A 75 -10.17 3.26 -11.40
CA ALA A 75 -9.60 1.94 -11.20
C ALA A 75 -8.24 1.79 -11.89
N GLY A 76 -8.05 2.42 -13.06
CA GLY A 76 -6.77 2.47 -13.77
C GLY A 76 -5.63 3.17 -13.00
N LEU A 77 -5.95 4.03 -12.03
CA LEU A 77 -4.97 4.70 -11.18
C LEU A 77 -4.55 3.85 -9.97
N VAL A 78 -5.40 2.92 -9.54
CA VAL A 78 -5.16 2.08 -8.36
C VAL A 78 -4.13 1.00 -8.69
N THR A 79 -3.01 1.03 -7.98
CA THR A 79 -1.94 0.04 -8.14
C THR A 79 -1.96 -0.98 -7.01
N ARG A 80 -1.35 -2.15 -7.23
CA ARG A 80 -1.15 -3.14 -6.16
C ARG A 80 -0.44 -2.52 -4.95
N ASP A 81 0.60 -1.73 -5.19
CA ASP A 81 1.37 -1.10 -4.11
C ASP A 81 0.53 -0.09 -3.33
N SER A 82 -0.38 0.64 -3.99
CA SER A 82 -1.34 1.52 -3.32
C SER A 82 -2.34 0.76 -2.43
N MET A 83 -2.68 -0.47 -2.81
CA MET A 83 -3.55 -1.34 -2.02
C MET A 83 -2.83 -2.14 -0.92
N ILE A 84 -1.51 -2.26 -1.00
CA ILE A 84 -0.65 -2.78 0.08
C ILE A 84 -0.29 -1.66 1.08
N GLY A 85 -0.28 -0.41 0.64
CA GLY A 85 0.15 0.76 1.42
C GLY A 85 1.63 1.11 1.25
N THR A 86 2.32 0.51 0.26
CA THR A 86 3.71 0.83 -0.09
C THR A 86 3.83 1.77 -1.29
N GLY A 87 2.70 2.22 -1.84
CA GLY A 87 2.62 3.15 -2.96
C GLY A 87 1.45 4.11 -2.81
N LEU A 88 1.42 5.14 -3.65
CA LEU A 88 0.22 5.96 -3.87
C LEU A 88 -0.42 5.55 -5.21
N PRO A 89 -1.72 5.83 -5.43
CA PRO A 89 -2.29 5.71 -6.77
C PRO A 89 -1.54 6.62 -7.74
N LYS A 90 -1.63 6.30 -9.03
CA LYS A 90 -1.05 7.16 -10.07
C LYS A 90 -1.75 8.51 -10.06
N ALA A 91 -0.97 9.57 -10.31
CA ALA A 91 -1.55 10.85 -10.66
C ALA A 91 -2.13 10.77 -12.09
N PRO A 92 -3.26 11.44 -12.37
CA PRO A 92 -3.81 11.57 -13.71
C PRO A 92 -2.87 12.32 -14.67
#